data_AF-D0LQ85-F1
#
_entry.id   AF-D0LQ85-F1
#
_cell.length_a   1.000
_cell.length_b   1.000
_cell.length_c   1.000
_cell.angle_alpha   90.00
_cell.angle_beta   90.00
_cell.angle_gamma   90.00
#
_symmetry.space_group_name_H-M   'P 1'
#
loop_
_entity.id
_entity.type
_entity.pdbx_description
1 polymer ?
#
loop_
_entity_poly.entity_id
_entity_poly.type
_entity_poly.pdbx_seq_one_letter_code
_entity_poly.pdbx_strand_id
1 'polypeptide(L)'
;MHIFRCLTLWSCILTIGACAQEPLDASATHEVPTEHQEAALRGENRLAFNRLAFNRLAFNRLAFNRLAFNRLAFNRLAFNSLDGLEDTEGGQELLTYVARCALDDGDILVAEYDNPDTGASETLEFPGLLGLAPAWEERALTASEGRWVSACLIAHVNAYGVSVQISLRASGRIDADEQEAFEFPVYEGTFFGSVFEDETLATYACLGGDPRIANAHASQRALRVCTDPGEDCEVSSLGYCRDVCDTYEPSAGWSGCWVGDQRYEETVSTFLYNDVAGCRQSCGNNDFLCNLLCPDSDQDPADDSYAGNRILSCDGIPGACNMNCPGGACSLDADYGDGPVNASFSDGAVGELTCRNTASCRATCTGEDTSCALDCTQGGNCRITQCVDGADCLIDCTDASHPSCNIAHCEGQKQYCADGVVVCNRACP
;
A
#
# COMPACT_ATOMS: atom_id res chain seq x y z
N MET A 1 -18.09 39.66 -65.48
CA MET A 1 -18.08 41.11 -65.13
C MET A 1 -17.00 41.29 -64.06
N HIS A 2 -15.75 41.52 -64.47
CA HIS A 2 -15.09 42.85 -64.61
C HIS A 2 -14.63 43.36 -63.22
N ILE A 3 -13.33 43.52 -62.90
CA ILE A 3 -12.18 44.04 -63.65
C ILE A 3 -10.84 43.44 -63.14
N PHE A 4 -9.85 43.48 -64.03
CA PHE A 4 -8.51 42.87 -64.01
C PHE A 4 -7.39 43.93 -63.77
N ARG A 5 -6.19 43.44 -63.42
CA ARG A 5 -4.82 43.89 -63.84
C ARG A 5 -4.04 45.00 -63.08
N CYS A 6 -2.87 44.62 -62.56
CA CYS A 6 -1.51 45.10 -62.94
C CYS A 6 -0.45 44.18 -62.23
N LEU A 7 0.37 43.37 -62.92
CA LEU A 7 1.71 43.65 -63.52
C LEU A 7 2.74 44.11 -62.45
N THR A 8 3.93 43.51 -62.24
CA THR A 8 5.01 43.11 -63.18
C THR A 8 6.08 42.21 -62.52
N LEU A 9 6.81 41.46 -63.38
CA LEU A 9 8.01 40.64 -63.14
C LEU A 9 9.30 41.41 -62.79
N TRP A 10 10.26 40.76 -62.11
CA TRP A 10 11.71 40.65 -62.44
C TRP A 10 12.45 39.82 -61.37
N SER A 11 13.15 38.72 -61.65
CA SER A 11 14.50 38.50 -62.24
C SER A 11 15.50 37.97 -61.20
N CYS A 12 16.35 37.03 -61.65
CA CYS A 12 17.41 36.32 -60.94
C CYS A 12 18.45 37.23 -60.25
N ILE A 13 19.16 36.72 -59.22
CA ILE A 13 20.64 36.69 -59.08
C ILE A 13 21.06 35.93 -57.80
N LEU A 14 22.19 35.21 -57.92
CA LEU A 14 22.87 34.35 -56.95
C LEU A 14 23.58 35.08 -55.78
N THR A 15 23.69 34.36 -54.65
CA THR A 15 24.79 34.23 -53.66
C THR A 15 25.46 35.47 -53.06
N ILE A 16 25.45 35.57 -51.71
CA ILE A 16 26.59 35.35 -50.78
C ILE A 16 26.16 35.75 -49.34
N GLY A 17 26.41 34.85 -48.37
CA GLY A 17 26.86 35.16 -47.01
C GLY A 17 25.84 35.64 -45.97
N ALA A 18 25.62 34.84 -44.92
CA ALA A 18 25.92 35.19 -43.52
C ALA A 18 25.36 34.14 -42.53
N CYS A 19 26.16 33.85 -41.51
CA CYS A 19 25.88 32.98 -40.38
C CYS A 19 24.69 33.46 -39.53
N ALA A 20 23.97 32.54 -38.91
CA ALA A 20 23.20 32.83 -37.70
C ALA A 20 23.12 31.58 -36.81
N GLN A 21 23.82 31.65 -35.68
CA GLN A 21 23.58 30.90 -34.45
C GLN A 21 22.49 31.61 -33.63
N GLU A 22 21.92 30.86 -32.69
CA GLU A 22 20.76 31.04 -31.80
C GLU A 22 20.46 32.45 -31.23
N PRO A 23 19.25 32.60 -30.67
CA PRO A 23 19.22 32.61 -29.20
C PRO A 23 18.11 31.75 -28.56
N LEU A 24 18.48 31.21 -27.40
CA LEU A 24 17.61 30.82 -26.29
C LEU A 24 16.77 32.02 -25.82
N ASP A 25 15.49 31.81 -25.53
CA ASP A 25 14.94 32.26 -24.24
C ASP A 25 13.62 31.57 -23.89
N ALA A 26 13.53 31.26 -22.59
CA ALA A 26 12.56 30.43 -21.93
C ALA A 26 11.24 31.16 -21.64
N SER A 27 10.13 30.42 -21.71
CA SER A 27 8.99 30.59 -20.81
C SER A 27 8.14 29.31 -20.88
N ALA A 28 8.45 28.36 -19.98
CA ALA A 28 7.55 27.25 -19.68
C ALA A 28 6.54 27.76 -18.65
N THR A 29 5.28 27.89 -19.07
CA THR A 29 4.16 28.02 -18.14
C THR A 29 3.82 26.62 -17.65
N HIS A 30 4.05 26.38 -16.37
CA HIS A 30 3.69 25.16 -15.67
C HIS A 30 2.20 25.29 -15.31
N GLU A 31 1.34 24.64 -16.07
CA GLU A 31 -0.08 24.50 -15.72
C GLU A 31 -0.18 23.48 -14.57
N VAL A 32 -0.58 23.96 -13.39
CA VAL A 32 -0.93 23.13 -12.23
C VAL A 32 -2.28 22.47 -12.55
N PRO A 33 -2.39 21.12 -12.56
CA PRO A 33 -3.68 20.48 -12.76
C PRO A 33 -4.57 20.74 -11.56
N THR A 34 -5.77 21.25 -11.81
CA THR A 34 -6.83 21.48 -10.84
C THR A 34 -7.45 20.14 -10.38
N GLU A 35 -7.40 19.87 -9.08
CA GLU A 35 -7.87 18.65 -8.38
C GLU A 35 -9.39 18.37 -8.45
N HIS A 36 -10.13 18.90 -9.43
CA HIS A 36 -11.60 18.89 -9.39
C HIS A 36 -12.29 18.14 -10.54
N GLN A 37 -11.57 17.35 -11.35
CA GLN A 37 -12.20 16.60 -12.46
C GLN A 37 -11.86 15.10 -12.57
N GLU A 38 -11.10 14.50 -11.66
CA GLU A 38 -10.75 13.06 -11.73
C GLU A 38 -11.57 12.13 -10.81
N ALA A 39 -12.56 12.65 -10.08
CA ALA A 39 -13.33 11.85 -9.12
C ALA A 39 -14.45 10.98 -9.74
N ALA A 40 -14.72 11.07 -11.05
CA ALA A 40 -15.95 10.52 -11.63
C ALA A 40 -15.79 9.19 -12.41
N LEU A 41 -14.62 8.53 -12.37
CA LEU A 41 -14.36 7.30 -13.15
C LEU A 41 -13.66 6.16 -12.36
N ARG A 42 -13.68 6.20 -11.03
CA ARG A 42 -13.20 5.12 -10.14
C ARG A 42 -14.40 4.48 -9.45
N GLY A 43 -15.15 3.69 -10.20
CA GLY A 43 -16.39 3.08 -9.75
C GLY A 43 -16.14 1.83 -8.89
N GLU A 44 -16.78 1.80 -7.73
CA GLU A 44 -17.03 0.63 -6.86
C GLU A 44 -15.97 0.23 -5.82
N ASN A 45 -14.84 0.94 -5.64
CA ASN A 45 -13.96 0.67 -4.49
C ASN A 45 -13.15 1.88 -3.98
N ARG A 46 -12.82 1.82 -2.69
CA ARG A 46 -12.73 2.93 -1.73
C ARG A 46 -11.35 3.57 -1.64
N LEU A 47 -10.92 4.17 -2.75
CA LEU A 47 -9.65 4.89 -2.82
C LEU A 47 -9.64 6.10 -1.90
N ALA A 48 -8.65 6.17 -1.02
CA ALA A 48 -8.56 7.18 0.00
C ALA A 48 -7.20 7.91 -0.02
N PHE A 49 -7.17 9.09 0.58
CA PHE A 49 -5.98 9.91 0.72
C PHE A 49 -5.58 9.96 2.21
N ASN A 50 -4.30 9.93 2.52
CA ASN A 50 -3.77 9.77 3.89
C ASN A 50 -3.20 11.05 4.53
N ARG A 51 -3.92 12.15 4.41
CA ARG A 51 -3.49 13.39 5.08
C ARG A 51 -3.99 13.45 6.52
N LEU A 52 -3.55 12.56 7.41
CA LEU A 52 -3.82 12.67 8.85
C LEU A 52 -2.49 12.61 9.61
N ALA A 53 -2.10 13.68 10.29
CA ALA A 53 -0.87 13.70 11.10
C ALA A 53 -1.20 13.43 12.58
N PHE A 54 -0.46 12.52 13.24
CA PHE A 54 -0.55 12.28 14.69
C PHE A 54 0.05 13.47 15.43
N ASN A 55 -0.73 14.53 15.64
CA ASN A 55 -0.36 15.59 16.57
C ASN A 55 -0.83 15.20 17.96
N ARG A 56 0.12 14.97 18.88
CA ARG A 56 -0.13 14.67 20.30
C ARG A 56 -1.19 15.57 20.94
N LEU A 57 -1.24 16.85 20.57
CA LEU A 57 -2.21 17.82 21.07
C LEU A 57 -3.63 17.59 20.51
N ALA A 58 -3.73 17.18 19.24
CA ALA A 58 -4.98 16.88 18.54
C ALA A 58 -5.58 15.52 18.90
N PHE A 59 -4.86 14.64 19.59
CA PHE A 59 -5.42 13.42 20.19
C PHE A 59 -5.51 13.48 21.73
N ASN A 60 -4.63 14.22 22.43
CA ASN A 60 -4.71 14.34 23.90
C ASN A 60 -5.77 15.34 24.40
N ARG A 61 -6.04 16.44 23.69
CA ARG A 61 -7.20 17.30 24.03
C ARG A 61 -8.53 16.68 23.62
N LEU A 62 -8.46 15.75 22.68
CA LEU A 62 -9.58 15.15 21.95
C LEU A 62 -9.75 13.67 22.26
N ALA A 63 -9.02 13.14 23.25
CA ALA A 63 -9.07 11.75 23.68
C ALA A 63 -10.54 11.42 23.85
N PHE A 64 -11.05 10.67 22.87
CA PHE A 64 -12.41 10.71 22.38
C PHE A 64 -13.34 10.54 23.55
N ASN A 65 -13.82 11.66 24.11
CA ASN A 65 -14.59 11.60 25.33
C ASN A 65 -15.77 10.69 24.99
N ARG A 66 -15.85 9.54 25.65
CA ARG A 66 -16.83 8.51 25.34
C ARG A 66 -18.24 9.09 25.22
N LEU A 67 -18.52 10.18 25.93
CA LEU A 67 -19.76 10.97 25.85
C LEU A 67 -20.00 11.71 24.52
N ALA A 68 -18.98 12.26 23.85
CA ALA A 68 -19.15 12.99 22.59
C ALA A 68 -19.62 12.07 21.45
N PHE A 69 -19.10 10.85 21.40
CA PHE A 69 -19.42 9.87 20.34
C PHE A 69 -20.60 8.94 20.68
N ASN A 70 -20.99 8.80 21.95
CA ASN A 70 -22.07 7.89 22.38
C ASN A 70 -23.43 8.55 22.70
N ARG A 71 -23.60 9.86 22.49
CA ARG A 71 -24.84 10.59 22.86
C ARG A 71 -25.82 10.81 21.69
N LEU A 72 -25.79 9.94 20.69
CA LEU A 72 -26.45 10.16 19.40
C LEU A 72 -27.84 9.52 19.36
N ALA A 73 -28.87 10.33 19.10
CA ALA A 73 -30.23 9.86 18.86
C ALA A 73 -30.94 10.70 17.78
N PHE A 74 -31.19 10.03 16.65
CA PHE A 74 -32.26 10.10 15.66
C PHE A 74 -32.63 11.41 14.90
N ASN A 75 -32.46 11.24 13.58
CA ASN A 75 -33.02 11.94 12.41
C ASN A 75 -32.37 13.26 11.97
N ARG A 76 -31.74 13.18 10.78
CA ARG A 76 -31.00 14.24 10.06
C ARG A 76 -30.01 14.93 10.97
N LEU A 77 -28.80 14.39 10.93
CA LEU A 77 -27.56 14.64 11.66
C LEU A 77 -27.24 16.13 11.99
N ALA A 78 -28.15 16.89 12.61
CA ALA A 78 -27.87 18.22 13.13
C ALA A 78 -27.26 18.10 14.53
N PHE A 79 -25.94 18.29 14.62
CA PHE A 79 -25.20 18.27 15.89
C PHE A 79 -25.06 19.70 16.39
N ASN A 80 -25.49 19.95 17.62
CA ASN A 80 -25.42 21.30 18.21
C ASN A 80 -24.07 21.59 18.92
N SER A 81 -23.10 20.67 18.85
CA SER A 81 -21.66 20.93 19.06
C SER A 81 -20.90 19.58 19.18
N LEU A 82 -19.81 19.42 18.44
CA LEU A 82 -18.88 18.28 18.51
C LEU A 82 -17.71 18.59 19.47
N ASP A 83 -18.05 19.20 20.62
CA ASP A 83 -17.13 19.58 21.70
C ASP A 83 -15.97 20.50 21.23
N GLY A 84 -16.23 21.32 20.21
CA GLY A 84 -15.29 22.30 19.65
C GLY A 84 -14.27 21.71 18.67
N LEU A 85 -14.46 20.47 18.22
CA LEU A 85 -13.65 19.84 17.17
C LEU A 85 -13.92 20.52 15.82
N GLU A 86 -15.19 20.84 15.57
CA GLU A 86 -15.67 21.64 14.45
C GLU A 86 -15.05 23.05 14.40
N ASP A 87 -14.57 23.56 15.53
CA ASP A 87 -14.07 24.93 15.64
C ASP A 87 -12.61 25.10 15.16
N THR A 88 -11.93 24.00 14.83
CA THR A 88 -10.53 24.01 14.42
C THR A 88 -10.32 23.29 13.09
N GLU A 89 -9.42 23.79 12.25
CA GLU A 89 -9.08 23.17 10.95
C GLU A 89 -8.66 21.69 11.11
N GLY A 90 -7.78 21.40 12.08
CA GLY A 90 -7.35 20.02 12.36
C GLY A 90 -8.48 19.14 12.91
N GLY A 91 -9.49 19.73 13.54
CA GLY A 91 -10.64 18.98 14.02
C GLY A 91 -11.67 18.66 12.94
N GLN A 92 -11.90 19.61 12.02
CA GLN A 92 -12.69 19.35 10.80
C GLN A 92 -12.02 18.29 9.92
N GLU A 93 -10.69 18.30 9.82
CA GLU A 93 -9.93 17.24 9.13
C GLU A 93 -10.15 15.88 9.81
N LEU A 94 -10.03 15.79 11.13
CA LEU A 94 -10.33 14.56 11.87
C LEU A 94 -11.78 14.09 11.65
N LEU A 95 -12.77 14.99 11.71
CA LEU A 95 -14.17 14.66 11.46
C LEU A 95 -14.40 14.12 10.05
N THR A 96 -13.69 14.64 9.06
CA THR A 96 -13.71 14.11 7.69
C THR A 96 -13.27 12.65 7.66
N TYR A 97 -12.17 12.30 8.33
CA TYR A 97 -11.71 10.90 8.38
C TYR A 97 -12.61 10.01 9.23
N VAL A 98 -13.13 10.51 10.37
CA VAL A 98 -14.06 9.74 11.19
C VAL A 98 -15.33 9.41 10.41
N ALA A 99 -15.92 10.39 9.71
CA ALA A 99 -17.10 10.17 8.87
C ALA A 99 -16.80 9.16 7.75
N ARG A 100 -15.70 9.36 7.02
CA ARG A 100 -15.26 8.44 5.96
C ARG A 100 -15.03 7.02 6.46
N CYS A 101 -14.43 6.83 7.63
CA CYS A 101 -14.20 5.50 8.18
C CYS A 101 -15.50 4.85 8.69
N ALA A 102 -16.33 5.60 9.43
CA ALA A 102 -17.47 5.04 10.15
C ALA A 102 -18.72 4.85 9.27
N LEU A 103 -19.06 5.84 8.47
CA LEU A 103 -20.34 5.91 7.75
C LEU A 103 -20.22 5.34 6.32
N ASP A 104 -21.34 4.84 5.80
CA ASP A 104 -21.41 4.31 4.43
C ASP A 104 -21.28 5.43 3.39
N ASP A 105 -20.98 5.04 2.15
CA ASP A 105 -21.03 5.98 1.02
C ASP A 105 -22.47 6.49 0.83
N GLY A 106 -22.62 7.80 0.69
CA GLY A 106 -23.90 8.50 0.60
C GLY A 106 -24.47 9.02 1.93
N ASP A 107 -23.97 8.55 3.07
CA ASP A 107 -24.30 9.10 4.38
C ASP A 107 -23.44 10.35 4.67
N ILE A 108 -23.99 11.31 5.42
CA ILE A 108 -23.33 12.60 5.66
C ILE A 108 -23.46 12.98 7.14
N LEU A 109 -22.32 13.03 7.83
CA LEU A 109 -22.21 13.65 9.14
C LEU A 109 -22.27 15.16 8.97
N VAL A 110 -23.20 15.83 9.65
CA VAL A 110 -23.36 17.29 9.57
C VAL A 110 -22.93 17.91 10.90
N ALA A 111 -22.36 19.11 10.92
CA ALA A 111 -22.03 19.83 12.15
C ALA A 111 -22.36 21.30 12.02
N GLU A 112 -22.89 21.93 13.07
CA GLU A 112 -23.04 23.38 13.10
C GLU A 112 -21.74 24.00 13.64
N TYR A 113 -21.19 24.96 12.90
CA TYR A 113 -19.97 25.68 13.22
C TYR A 113 -20.27 27.18 13.31
N ASP A 114 -20.01 27.77 14.47
CA ASP A 114 -20.13 29.22 14.65
C ASP A 114 -18.81 29.90 14.27
N ASN A 115 -18.77 30.50 13.08
CA ASN A 115 -17.59 31.16 12.55
C ASN A 115 -17.22 32.37 13.43
N PRO A 116 -16.08 32.35 14.15
CA PRO A 116 -15.72 33.40 15.09
C PRO A 116 -15.32 34.71 14.39
N ASP A 117 -14.93 34.65 13.11
CA ASP A 117 -14.53 35.82 12.33
C ASP A 117 -15.72 36.57 11.75
N THR A 118 -16.77 35.85 11.34
CA THR A 118 -17.96 36.44 10.70
C THR A 118 -19.17 36.53 11.64
N GLY A 119 -19.17 35.76 12.73
CA GLY A 119 -20.31 35.61 13.65
C GLY A 119 -21.51 34.88 13.02
N ALA A 120 -21.31 34.23 11.86
CA ALA A 120 -22.33 33.43 11.19
C ALA A 120 -22.27 31.99 11.68
N SER A 121 -23.44 31.36 11.81
CA SER A 121 -23.54 29.91 12.00
C SER A 121 -23.56 29.24 10.62
N GLU A 122 -22.61 28.34 10.39
CA GLU A 122 -22.39 27.62 9.14
C GLU A 122 -22.57 26.12 9.37
N THR A 123 -23.17 25.44 8.40
CA THR A 123 -23.36 23.99 8.47
C THR A 123 -22.25 23.30 7.68
N LEU A 124 -21.43 22.49 8.36
CA LEU A 124 -20.37 21.67 7.78
C LEU A 124 -20.89 20.27 7.45
N GLU A 125 -20.48 19.73 6.32
CA GLU A 125 -20.87 18.38 5.86
C GLU A 125 -19.63 17.50 5.68
N PHE A 126 -19.65 16.32 6.28
CA PHE A 126 -18.59 15.32 6.26
C PHE A 126 -19.15 14.01 5.69
N PRO A 127 -18.93 13.70 4.40
CA PRO A 127 -19.47 12.50 3.77
C PRO A 127 -18.77 11.22 4.25
N GLY A 128 -19.54 10.15 4.39
CA GLY A 128 -19.08 8.79 4.63
C GLY A 128 -18.43 8.13 3.41
N LEU A 129 -17.86 6.94 3.61
CA LEU A 129 -17.22 6.18 2.53
C LEU A 129 -17.11 4.67 2.84
N LEU A 130 -16.56 4.33 4.01
CA LEU A 130 -16.08 2.98 4.35
C LEU A 130 -17.05 2.13 5.18
N GLY A 131 -18.05 2.72 5.82
CA GLY A 131 -19.10 1.94 6.48
C GLY A 131 -18.59 0.93 7.50
N LEU A 132 -17.52 1.25 8.23
CA LEU A 132 -17.00 0.32 9.25
C LEU A 132 -17.88 0.28 10.50
N ALA A 133 -18.70 1.30 10.71
CA ALA A 133 -19.61 1.44 11.84
C ALA A 133 -20.90 2.22 11.48
N PRO A 134 -21.69 1.78 10.48
CA PRO A 134 -22.83 2.54 9.96
C PRO A 134 -23.96 2.70 10.99
N ALA A 135 -24.08 1.76 11.94
CA ALA A 135 -25.03 1.87 13.04
C ALA A 135 -24.75 3.05 14.00
N TRP A 136 -23.62 3.75 13.83
CA TRP A 136 -23.29 4.95 14.60
C TRP A 136 -24.31 6.08 14.44
N GLU A 137 -25.04 6.10 13.33
CA GLU A 137 -26.12 7.07 13.10
C GLU A 137 -27.28 6.93 14.10
N GLU A 138 -27.52 5.72 14.58
CA GLU A 138 -28.68 5.37 15.40
C GLU A 138 -28.32 5.13 16.85
N ARG A 139 -27.07 4.74 17.11
CA ARG A 139 -26.59 4.35 18.44
C ARG A 139 -25.11 4.60 18.65
N ALA A 140 -24.74 4.61 19.92
CA ALA A 140 -23.37 4.51 20.40
C ALA A 140 -22.56 3.39 19.69
N LEU A 141 -21.28 3.66 19.44
CA LEU A 141 -20.33 2.67 18.94
C LEU A 141 -20.15 1.55 19.99
N THR A 142 -20.16 0.31 19.52
CA THR A 142 -19.62 -0.81 20.31
C THR A 142 -18.11 -0.73 20.37
N ALA A 143 -17.48 -1.47 21.28
CA ALA A 143 -16.03 -1.54 21.36
C ALA A 143 -15.39 -2.03 20.04
N SER A 144 -16.00 -3.03 19.40
CA SER A 144 -15.51 -3.56 18.11
C SER A 144 -15.63 -2.53 16.98
N GLU A 145 -16.77 -1.85 16.86
CA GLU A 145 -16.93 -0.77 15.88
C GLU A 145 -15.95 0.38 16.12
N GLY A 146 -15.73 0.75 17.38
CA GLY A 146 -14.71 1.73 17.76
C GLY A 146 -13.31 1.29 17.33
N ARG A 147 -12.95 0.01 17.48
CA ARG A 147 -11.66 -0.52 17.02
C ARG A 147 -11.54 -0.56 15.50
N TRP A 148 -12.61 -0.87 14.76
CA TRP A 148 -12.61 -0.78 13.30
C TRP A 148 -12.35 0.65 12.81
N VAL A 149 -13.08 1.62 13.36
CA VAL A 149 -12.87 3.04 13.05
C VAL A 149 -11.46 3.46 13.47
N SER A 150 -10.97 3.00 14.63
CA SER A 150 -9.60 3.27 15.08
C SER A 150 -8.56 2.76 14.10
N ALA A 151 -8.67 1.51 13.66
CA ALA A 151 -7.76 0.90 12.69
C ALA A 151 -7.70 1.69 11.37
N CYS A 152 -8.85 2.13 10.86
CA CYS A 152 -8.92 2.99 9.69
C CYS A 152 -8.24 4.36 9.91
N LEU A 153 -8.50 5.01 11.04
CA LEU A 153 -7.86 6.29 11.38
C LEU A 153 -6.34 6.14 11.51
N ILE A 154 -5.87 5.06 12.14
CA ILE A 154 -4.44 4.76 12.28
C ILE A 154 -3.82 4.50 10.90
N ALA A 155 -4.50 3.77 10.01
CA ALA A 155 -4.04 3.54 8.63
C ALA A 155 -3.95 4.84 7.81
N HIS A 156 -4.70 5.87 8.19
CA HIS A 156 -4.63 7.21 7.62
C HIS A 156 -3.50 8.08 8.17
N VAL A 157 -2.69 7.60 9.11
CA VAL A 157 -1.59 8.37 9.69
C VAL A 157 -0.42 8.54 8.72
N ASN A 158 0.08 9.76 8.60
CA ASN A 158 1.27 10.11 7.84
C ASN A 158 2.22 10.97 8.67
N ALA A 159 3.45 10.50 8.89
CA ALA A 159 4.48 11.22 9.65
C ALA A 159 4.81 12.61 9.08
N TYR A 160 4.70 12.78 7.76
CA TYR A 160 5.07 14.00 7.05
C TYR A 160 3.88 14.93 6.80
N GLY A 161 2.66 14.54 7.17
CA GLY A 161 1.44 15.32 6.92
C GLY A 161 1.14 15.52 5.43
N VAL A 162 1.67 14.65 4.56
CA VAL A 162 1.42 14.68 3.12
C VAL A 162 0.34 13.67 2.73
N SER A 163 -0.36 13.97 1.65
CA SER A 163 -1.39 13.09 1.12
C SER A 163 -0.77 12.04 0.19
N VAL A 164 -0.94 10.78 0.54
CA VAL A 164 -0.59 9.62 -0.29
C VAL A 164 -1.86 8.89 -0.68
N GLN A 165 -1.96 8.45 -1.94
CA GLN A 165 -3.09 7.66 -2.40
C GLN A 165 -2.94 6.23 -1.88
N ILE A 166 -3.98 5.74 -1.23
CA ILE A 166 -3.98 4.42 -0.61
C ILE A 166 -5.23 3.63 -0.93
N SER A 167 -5.06 2.31 -0.99
CA SER A 167 -6.11 1.31 -0.96
C SER A 167 -6.20 0.77 0.47
N LEU A 168 -7.33 1.03 1.13
CA LEU A 168 -7.62 0.52 2.47
C LEU A 168 -8.43 -0.76 2.35
N ARG A 169 -7.97 -1.81 3.02
CA ARG A 169 -8.60 -3.13 2.93
C ARG A 169 -8.77 -3.76 4.30
N ALA A 170 -9.83 -4.53 4.47
CA ALA A 170 -10.21 -5.16 5.74
C ALA A 170 -10.96 -6.45 5.46
N SER A 171 -10.41 -7.58 5.91
CA SER A 171 -10.93 -8.91 5.60
C SER A 171 -12.42 -9.03 5.90
N GLY A 172 -13.18 -9.42 4.87
CA GLY A 172 -14.63 -9.66 4.96
C GLY A 172 -15.47 -8.39 5.17
N ARG A 173 -14.88 -7.20 5.00
CA ARG A 173 -15.57 -5.90 5.10
C ARG A 173 -15.26 -4.96 3.94
N ILE A 174 -13.99 -4.88 3.55
CA ILE A 174 -13.47 -3.99 2.52
C ILE A 174 -12.42 -4.79 1.74
N ASP A 175 -12.88 -5.62 0.81
CA ASP A 175 -12.01 -6.44 -0.03
C ASP A 175 -11.77 -5.71 -1.36
N ALA A 176 -10.52 -5.70 -1.81
CA ALA A 176 -10.19 -5.15 -3.11
C ALA A 176 -10.72 -6.03 -4.24
N ASP A 177 -11.21 -5.39 -5.30
CA ASP A 177 -11.44 -6.06 -6.57
C ASP A 177 -10.10 -6.29 -7.33
N GLU A 178 -10.18 -7.03 -8.44
CA GLU A 178 -9.00 -7.37 -9.25
C GLU A 178 -8.28 -6.13 -9.80
N GLN A 179 -9.01 -5.06 -10.16
CA GLN A 179 -8.43 -3.84 -10.72
C GLN A 179 -7.70 -3.04 -9.63
N GLU A 180 -8.31 -2.90 -8.46
CA GLU A 180 -7.70 -2.24 -7.31
C GLU A 180 -6.47 -3.02 -6.82
N ALA A 181 -6.56 -4.34 -6.73
CA ALA A 181 -5.43 -5.19 -6.37
C ALA A 181 -4.27 -5.06 -7.37
N PHE A 182 -4.58 -4.92 -8.65
CA PHE A 182 -3.60 -4.71 -9.71
C PHE A 182 -2.94 -3.31 -9.66
N GLU A 183 -3.71 -2.26 -9.37
CA GLU A 183 -3.20 -0.88 -9.28
C GLU A 183 -2.45 -0.60 -7.97
N PHE A 184 -2.86 -1.26 -6.88
CA PHE A 184 -2.31 -1.11 -5.54
C PHE A 184 -1.71 -2.44 -5.04
N PRO A 185 -0.61 -2.94 -5.64
CA PRO A 185 -0.05 -4.23 -5.28
C PRO A 185 0.93 -4.16 -4.10
N VAL A 186 1.37 -2.96 -3.69
CA VAL A 186 2.44 -2.81 -2.69
C VAL A 186 1.85 -2.76 -1.29
N TYR A 187 2.01 -3.83 -0.54
CA TYR A 187 1.50 -3.93 0.82
C TYR A 187 2.39 -3.18 1.82
N GLU A 188 1.86 -2.12 2.43
CA GLU A 188 2.59 -1.32 3.43
C GLU A 188 2.60 -2.00 4.80
N GLY A 189 1.44 -2.52 5.21
CA GLY A 189 1.24 -3.07 6.55
C GLY A 189 -0.22 -3.05 7.00
N THR A 190 -0.45 -3.60 8.18
CA THR A 190 -1.75 -3.65 8.85
C THR A 190 -1.73 -2.78 10.10
N PHE A 191 -2.80 -2.04 10.31
CA PHE A 191 -3.01 -1.10 11.40
C PHE A 191 -4.19 -1.54 12.25
N PHE A 192 -4.07 -1.40 13.56
CA PHE A 192 -5.11 -1.83 14.50
C PHE A 192 -4.91 -1.19 15.88
N GLY A 193 -5.94 -1.33 16.71
CA GLY A 193 -5.91 -0.81 18.07
C GLY A 193 -7.21 -0.10 18.44
N SER A 194 -7.11 0.82 19.38
CA SER A 194 -8.25 1.52 19.98
C SER A 194 -7.85 2.93 20.36
N VAL A 195 -8.50 3.92 19.74
CA VAL A 195 -8.35 5.34 20.10
C VAL A 195 -9.53 5.85 20.93
N PHE A 196 -10.62 5.07 21.05
CA PHE A 196 -11.86 5.46 21.74
C PHE A 196 -12.03 4.87 23.15
N GLU A 197 -11.11 4.00 23.60
CA GLU A 197 -11.15 3.40 24.95
C GLU A 197 -10.28 4.21 25.94
N ASP A 198 -10.77 4.38 27.17
CA ASP A 198 -10.19 5.31 28.16
C ASP A 198 -8.78 4.89 28.67
N GLU A 199 -8.00 5.90 29.06
CA GLU A 199 -6.71 5.92 29.79
C GLU A 199 -5.40 5.71 28.99
N THR A 200 -5.37 4.96 27.89
CA THR A 200 -4.16 4.86 27.03
C THR A 200 -4.51 4.63 25.57
N LEU A 201 -3.99 5.47 24.67
CA LEU A 201 -4.03 5.23 23.23
C LEU A 201 -3.29 3.92 22.92
N ALA A 202 -4.00 2.97 22.33
CA ALA A 202 -3.43 1.70 21.89
C ALA A 202 -3.40 1.72 20.36
N THR A 203 -2.27 2.13 19.78
CA THR A 203 -2.09 2.31 18.34
C THR A 203 -0.97 1.41 17.86
N TYR A 204 -1.30 0.44 17.01
CA TYR A 204 -0.36 -0.57 16.56
C TYR A 204 -0.34 -0.64 15.04
N ALA A 205 0.81 -1.01 14.53
CA ALA A 205 0.98 -1.40 13.15
C ALA A 205 1.94 -2.57 13.05
N CYS A 206 1.85 -3.33 11.97
CA CYS A 206 2.88 -4.25 11.54
C CYS A 206 3.26 -3.94 10.09
N LEU A 207 4.48 -4.33 9.73
CA LEU A 207 5.09 -4.08 8.44
C LEU A 207 4.71 -5.17 7.43
N GLY A 208 4.32 -4.78 6.22
CA GLY A 208 3.86 -5.72 5.20
C GLY A 208 4.97 -6.60 4.59
N GLY A 209 6.15 -6.02 4.37
CA GLY A 209 7.30 -6.68 3.72
C GLY A 209 8.56 -5.82 3.82
N ASP A 210 9.63 -6.19 3.12
CA ASP A 210 10.89 -5.44 3.19
C ASP A 210 10.69 -3.99 2.66
N PRO A 211 10.97 -2.93 3.46
CA PRO A 211 10.76 -1.56 3.03
C PRO A 211 11.57 -1.18 1.79
N ARG A 212 12.73 -1.81 1.55
CA ARG A 212 13.54 -1.57 0.34
C ARG A 212 12.82 -2.06 -0.92
N ILE A 213 12.18 -3.22 -0.83
CA ILE A 213 11.37 -3.79 -1.91
C ILE A 213 10.13 -2.92 -2.13
N ALA A 214 9.42 -2.59 -1.04
CA ALA A 214 8.23 -1.75 -1.12
C ALA A 214 8.52 -0.35 -1.72
N ASN A 215 9.62 0.30 -1.32
CA ASN A 215 10.05 1.59 -1.89
C ASN A 215 10.44 1.51 -3.37
N ALA A 216 11.00 0.37 -3.80
CA ALA A 216 11.33 0.16 -5.20
C ALA A 216 10.07 -0.05 -6.07
N HIS A 217 8.97 -0.50 -5.48
CA HIS A 217 7.69 -0.71 -6.18
C HIS A 217 6.72 0.47 -6.06
N ALA A 218 6.78 1.25 -4.99
CA ALA A 218 5.96 2.45 -4.80
C ALA A 218 6.82 3.56 -4.19
N SER A 219 7.11 4.59 -4.97
CA SER A 219 7.95 5.71 -4.53
C SER A 219 7.34 6.45 -3.33
N GLN A 220 6.01 6.45 -3.24
CA GLN A 220 5.25 7.03 -2.13
C GLN A 220 5.39 6.26 -0.82
N ARG A 221 5.92 5.03 -0.81
CA ARG A 221 6.20 4.28 0.42
C ARG A 221 7.20 5.01 1.33
N ALA A 222 8.12 5.77 0.75
CA ALA A 222 9.07 6.59 1.50
C ALA A 222 8.40 7.73 2.28
N LEU A 223 7.15 8.07 1.94
CA LEU A 223 6.33 9.05 2.64
C LEU A 223 5.41 8.40 3.68
N ARG A 224 5.46 7.07 3.85
CA ARG A 224 4.57 6.29 4.72
C ARG A 224 5.37 5.36 5.62
N VAL A 225 6.02 5.95 6.61
CA VAL A 225 7.02 5.30 7.46
C VAL A 225 6.47 4.80 8.79
N CYS A 226 5.18 4.93 9.06
CA CYS A 226 4.60 4.60 10.36
C CYS A 226 4.46 3.10 10.65
N THR A 227 4.76 2.25 9.67
CA THR A 227 4.97 0.81 9.88
C THR A 227 6.45 0.47 10.11
N ASP A 228 7.38 1.39 9.87
CA ASP A 228 8.81 1.15 10.00
C ASP A 228 9.25 1.17 11.47
N PRO A 229 10.13 0.24 11.89
CA PRO A 229 10.63 0.22 13.26
C PRO A 229 11.43 1.48 13.61
N GLY A 230 11.10 2.11 14.73
CA GLY A 230 11.86 3.24 15.28
C GLY A 230 11.43 4.62 14.78
N GLU A 231 10.43 4.71 13.92
CA GLU A 231 9.85 5.97 13.47
C GLU A 231 8.89 6.57 14.51
N ASP A 232 8.86 7.90 14.60
CA ASP A 232 8.05 8.62 15.58
C ASP A 232 6.68 9.01 14.98
N CYS A 233 5.75 8.05 15.00
CA CYS A 233 4.39 8.23 14.47
C CYS A 233 3.28 8.20 15.54
N GLU A 234 3.64 8.06 16.83
CA GLU A 234 2.68 7.66 17.88
C GLU A 234 1.93 6.36 17.55
N VAL A 235 2.49 5.52 16.67
CA VAL A 235 2.03 4.18 16.30
C VAL A 235 3.15 3.20 16.61
N SER A 236 2.85 2.15 17.37
CA SER A 236 3.84 1.15 17.74
C SER A 236 3.95 0.09 16.64
N SER A 237 5.05 0.12 15.89
CA SER A 237 5.38 -0.95 14.94
C SER A 237 5.80 -2.23 15.67
N LEU A 238 5.15 -3.34 15.36
CA LEU A 238 5.32 -4.64 16.03
C LEU A 238 6.19 -5.64 15.24
N GLY A 239 6.88 -5.19 14.19
CA GLY A 239 7.61 -6.06 13.27
C GLY A 239 6.77 -6.46 12.06
N TYR A 240 7.06 -7.59 11.43
CA TYR A 240 6.33 -8.00 10.23
C TYR A 240 4.94 -8.56 10.57
N CYS A 241 3.97 -8.30 9.70
CA CYS A 241 2.60 -8.77 9.91
C CYS A 241 2.48 -10.29 9.98
N ARG A 242 3.32 -11.03 9.24
CA ARG A 242 3.36 -12.49 9.28
C ARG A 242 3.75 -13.06 10.66
N ASP A 243 4.45 -12.27 11.48
CA ASP A 243 4.93 -12.69 12.80
C ASP A 243 3.89 -12.43 13.90
N VAL A 244 2.93 -11.54 13.64
CA VAL A 244 2.00 -11.02 14.67
C VAL A 244 0.52 -11.21 14.33
N CYS A 245 0.18 -11.62 13.12
CA CYS A 245 -1.20 -11.80 12.65
C CYS A 245 -1.43 -13.24 12.16
N ASP A 246 -2.68 -13.70 12.23
CA ASP A 246 -3.00 -15.12 12.01
C ASP A 246 -3.34 -15.46 10.55
N THR A 247 -3.97 -14.55 9.82
CA THR A 247 -4.56 -14.84 8.51
C THR A 247 -4.24 -13.75 7.52
N TYR A 248 -3.77 -14.13 6.33
CA TYR A 248 -3.61 -13.24 5.20
C TYR A 248 -4.61 -13.60 4.11
N GLU A 249 -5.20 -12.56 3.52
CA GLU A 249 -5.99 -12.67 2.30
C GLU A 249 -5.43 -11.70 1.27
N PRO A 250 -5.12 -12.11 0.02
CA PRO A 250 -4.56 -11.20 -0.98
C PRO A 250 -5.42 -9.94 -1.25
N SER A 251 -6.74 -10.09 -1.16
CA SER A 251 -7.70 -9.00 -1.32
C SER A 251 -7.80 -8.08 -0.12
N ALA A 252 -7.21 -8.41 1.04
CA ALA A 252 -7.41 -7.67 2.29
C ALA A 252 -6.17 -7.44 3.17
N GLY A 253 -5.07 -8.16 2.95
CA GLY A 253 -3.88 -8.17 3.80
C GLY A 253 -4.04 -9.04 5.05
N TRP A 254 -3.31 -8.71 6.11
CA TRP A 254 -3.30 -9.50 7.34
C TRP A 254 -4.44 -9.13 8.29
N SER A 255 -4.93 -10.12 9.03
CA SER A 255 -5.98 -9.97 10.02
C SER A 255 -5.77 -10.85 11.25
N GLY A 256 -6.46 -10.51 12.34
CA GLY A 256 -6.34 -11.25 13.60
C GLY A 256 -4.98 -11.06 14.26
N CYS A 257 -4.60 -9.81 14.51
CA CYS A 257 -3.27 -9.46 15.00
C CYS A 257 -3.19 -9.42 16.52
N TRP A 258 -2.02 -9.79 17.07
CA TRP A 258 -1.81 -9.97 18.50
C TRP A 258 -0.92 -8.89 19.11
N VAL A 259 -1.28 -8.45 20.33
CA VAL A 259 -0.41 -7.69 21.22
C VAL A 259 -0.41 -8.37 22.58
N GLY A 260 0.71 -9.02 22.94
CA GLY A 260 0.75 -9.88 24.12
C GLY A 260 -0.32 -10.98 24.01
N ASP A 261 -1.22 -11.06 24.99
CA ASP A 261 -2.31 -12.04 25.00
C ASP A 261 -3.62 -11.52 24.37
N GLN A 262 -3.64 -10.29 23.84
CA GLN A 262 -4.83 -9.69 23.25
C GLN A 262 -4.83 -9.83 21.73
N ARG A 263 -5.89 -10.42 21.19
CA ARG A 263 -6.18 -10.50 19.76
C ARG A 263 -7.08 -9.37 19.31
N TYR A 264 -6.74 -8.75 18.19
CA TYR A 264 -7.53 -7.74 17.49
C TYR A 264 -8.04 -8.31 16.17
N GLU A 265 -9.36 -8.48 16.07
CA GLU A 265 -10.03 -8.83 14.80
C GLU A 265 -10.14 -7.62 13.88
N GLU A 266 -10.14 -6.42 14.47
CA GLU A 266 -10.44 -5.17 13.79
C GLU A 266 -9.18 -4.54 13.21
N THR A 267 -8.76 -5.09 12.07
CA THR A 267 -7.49 -4.76 11.40
C THR A 267 -7.74 -4.16 10.02
N VAL A 268 -7.06 -3.06 9.70
CA VAL A 268 -7.13 -2.41 8.38
C VAL A 268 -5.74 -2.40 7.76
N SER A 269 -5.63 -2.95 6.57
CA SER A 269 -4.42 -2.99 5.75
C SER A 269 -4.34 -1.81 4.80
N THR A 270 -3.13 -1.35 4.54
CA THR A 270 -2.86 -0.34 3.52
C THR A 270 -2.03 -0.90 2.38
N PHE A 271 -2.48 -0.63 1.15
CA PHE A 271 -1.76 -0.93 -0.07
C PHE A 271 -1.51 0.35 -0.88
N LEU A 272 -0.36 0.43 -1.54
CA LEU A 272 0.12 1.61 -2.23
C LEU A 272 0.10 1.43 -3.74
N TYR A 273 -0.17 2.53 -4.43
CA TYR A 273 -0.18 2.59 -5.88
C TYR A 273 1.22 2.33 -6.44
N ASN A 274 1.31 1.47 -7.46
CA ASN A 274 2.55 1.22 -8.17
C ASN A 274 2.83 2.34 -9.20
N ASP A 275 3.53 3.37 -8.75
CA ASP A 275 3.96 4.52 -9.56
C ASP A 275 5.35 4.34 -10.20
N VAL A 276 6.03 3.23 -9.94
CA VAL A 276 7.36 2.95 -10.47
C VAL A 276 7.28 2.09 -11.73
N ALA A 277 8.04 2.46 -12.75
CA ALA A 277 8.17 1.63 -13.94
C ALA A 277 8.82 0.29 -13.60
N GLY A 278 8.17 -0.81 -13.99
CA GLY A 278 8.64 -2.16 -13.75
C GLY A 278 7.82 -3.16 -14.55
N CYS A 279 8.15 -4.43 -14.42
CA CYS A 279 7.41 -5.48 -15.13
C CYS A 279 5.99 -5.57 -14.60
N ARG A 280 5.01 -5.56 -15.51
CA ARG A 280 3.60 -5.72 -15.20
C ARG A 280 3.13 -7.10 -15.64
N GLN A 281 2.46 -7.80 -14.74
CA GLN A 281 1.85 -9.07 -15.10
C GLN A 281 0.70 -8.86 -16.10
N SER A 282 0.69 -9.66 -17.15
CA SER A 282 -0.41 -9.78 -18.08
C SER A 282 -0.76 -11.25 -18.24
N CYS A 283 -1.98 -11.59 -17.86
CA CYS A 283 -2.55 -12.91 -18.05
C CYS A 283 -3.45 -12.88 -19.28
N GLY A 284 -3.27 -13.84 -20.19
CA GLY A 284 -4.21 -13.99 -21.31
C GLY A 284 -5.54 -14.57 -20.84
N ASN A 285 -6.62 -14.35 -21.59
CA ASN A 285 -8.00 -14.80 -21.28
C ASN A 285 -8.19 -16.33 -21.13
N ASN A 286 -7.12 -17.13 -21.17
CA ASN A 286 -7.11 -18.59 -20.96
C ASN A 286 -5.98 -18.94 -19.95
N ASP A 287 -6.02 -18.30 -18.77
CA ASP A 287 -5.55 -18.60 -17.40
C ASP A 287 -4.36 -19.53 -17.09
N PHE A 288 -3.57 -20.02 -18.07
CA PHE A 288 -2.47 -20.96 -17.80
C PHE A 288 -1.07 -20.34 -17.96
N LEU A 289 -0.98 -19.12 -18.50
CA LEU A 289 0.28 -18.43 -18.76
C LEU A 289 0.10 -16.94 -18.47
N CYS A 290 0.58 -16.51 -17.30
CA CYS A 290 0.80 -15.11 -17.02
C CYS A 290 2.23 -14.75 -17.37
N ASN A 291 2.40 -13.69 -18.16
CA ASN A 291 3.71 -13.18 -18.56
C ASN A 291 3.98 -11.87 -17.82
N LEU A 292 5.23 -11.66 -17.43
CA LEU A 292 5.72 -10.37 -16.96
C LEU A 292 6.11 -9.53 -18.18
N LEU A 293 5.38 -8.43 -18.41
CA LEU A 293 5.69 -7.47 -19.46
C LEU A 293 6.59 -6.37 -18.88
N CYS A 294 7.87 -6.40 -19.24
CA CYS A 294 8.87 -5.44 -18.75
C CYS A 294 9.07 -4.27 -19.73
N PRO A 295 9.22 -3.03 -19.23
CA PRO A 295 9.66 -1.89 -20.04
C PRO A 295 11.01 -2.22 -20.70
N ASP A 296 11.18 -1.88 -21.96
CA ASP A 296 12.43 -2.05 -22.73
C ASP A 296 12.87 -3.50 -23.04
N SER A 297 12.08 -4.52 -22.70
CA SER A 297 12.21 -5.82 -23.38
C SER A 297 11.69 -5.64 -24.81
N ASP A 298 12.46 -6.06 -25.82
CA ASP A 298 12.15 -5.91 -27.26
C ASP A 298 10.95 -6.81 -27.72
N GLN A 299 9.85 -6.80 -26.96
CA GLN A 299 8.68 -7.67 -27.09
C GLN A 299 8.95 -9.17 -26.85
N ASP A 300 10.09 -9.54 -26.28
CA ASP A 300 10.31 -10.90 -25.80
C ASP A 300 9.98 -10.99 -24.29
N PRO A 301 8.80 -11.52 -23.91
CA PRO A 301 8.47 -11.76 -22.50
C PRO A 301 9.39 -12.79 -21.83
N ALA A 302 10.26 -13.47 -22.59
CA ALA A 302 11.33 -14.33 -22.09
C ALA A 302 12.71 -13.62 -22.02
N ASP A 303 12.77 -12.30 -22.24
CA ASP A 303 14.02 -11.55 -22.09
C ASP A 303 14.42 -11.45 -20.61
N ASP A 304 15.18 -12.45 -20.19
CA ASP A 304 15.82 -12.58 -18.89
C ASP A 304 16.92 -11.54 -18.63
N SER A 305 17.13 -10.55 -19.50
CA SER A 305 18.16 -9.51 -19.34
C SER A 305 17.69 -8.26 -18.60
N TYR A 306 16.38 -8.08 -18.38
CA TYR A 306 15.85 -6.90 -17.69
C TYR A 306 16.16 -6.92 -16.18
N ALA A 307 17.11 -6.10 -15.74
CA ALA A 307 17.54 -5.99 -14.34
C ALA A 307 16.75 -4.94 -13.51
N GLY A 308 15.45 -4.77 -13.79
CA GLY A 308 14.58 -3.82 -13.09
C GLY A 308 13.51 -4.48 -12.23
N ASN A 309 12.64 -3.65 -11.63
CA ASN A 309 11.69 -4.10 -10.61
C ASN A 309 10.58 -5.00 -11.18
N ARG A 310 10.20 -6.04 -10.43
CA ARG A 310 9.19 -7.04 -10.84
C ARG A 310 8.19 -7.31 -9.72
N ILE A 311 6.89 -7.31 -10.03
CA ILE A 311 5.84 -7.79 -9.13
C ILE A 311 5.04 -8.85 -9.88
N LEU A 312 4.90 -10.03 -9.28
CA LEU A 312 4.15 -11.14 -9.84
C LEU A 312 3.17 -11.68 -8.79
N SER A 313 1.87 -11.74 -9.10
CA SER A 313 0.90 -12.47 -8.27
C SER A 313 0.41 -13.69 -9.05
N CYS A 314 0.69 -14.88 -8.55
CA CYS A 314 0.24 -16.14 -9.12
C CYS A 314 -1.05 -16.65 -8.47
N ASP A 315 -1.75 -15.80 -7.73
CA ASP A 315 -2.96 -16.17 -6.99
C ASP A 315 -4.08 -16.58 -7.94
N GLY A 316 -4.70 -17.72 -7.66
CA GLY A 316 -5.78 -18.28 -8.48
C GLY A 316 -5.33 -18.83 -9.85
N ILE A 317 -4.06 -18.71 -10.24
CA ILE A 317 -3.59 -19.08 -11.58
C ILE A 317 -3.10 -20.53 -11.62
N PRO A 318 -3.74 -21.44 -12.37
CA PRO A 318 -3.29 -22.82 -12.51
C PRO A 318 -1.99 -22.90 -13.33
N GLY A 319 -0.90 -23.41 -12.74
CA GLY A 319 0.34 -23.70 -13.48
C GLY A 319 1.61 -23.49 -12.67
N ALA A 320 2.76 -23.55 -13.34
CA ALA A 320 4.03 -23.22 -12.72
C ALA A 320 4.21 -21.69 -12.68
N CYS A 321 4.50 -21.15 -11.50
CA CYS A 321 4.83 -19.74 -11.31
C CYS A 321 6.35 -19.58 -11.34
N ASN A 322 6.89 -18.93 -12.37
CA ASN A 322 8.34 -18.77 -12.52
C ASN A 322 8.71 -17.29 -12.56
N MET A 323 9.68 -16.89 -11.75
CA MET A 323 10.22 -15.53 -11.76
C MET A 323 11.75 -15.56 -11.80
N ASN A 324 12.32 -14.87 -12.77
CA ASN A 324 13.75 -14.59 -12.78
C ASN A 324 13.96 -13.11 -12.45
N CYS A 325 14.92 -12.81 -11.59
CA CYS A 325 15.23 -11.48 -11.08
C CYS A 325 16.74 -11.22 -11.16
N PRO A 326 17.25 -10.77 -12.31
CA PRO A 326 18.69 -10.52 -12.56
C PRO A 326 19.13 -9.13 -12.06
N GLY A 327 18.67 -8.73 -10.88
CA GLY A 327 18.85 -7.40 -10.29
C GLY A 327 17.50 -6.70 -9.99
N GLY A 328 17.55 -5.60 -9.24
CA GLY A 328 16.37 -4.82 -8.87
C GLY A 328 15.58 -5.42 -7.69
N ALA A 329 14.39 -4.88 -7.44
CA ALA A 329 13.48 -5.39 -6.41
C ALA A 329 12.40 -6.29 -7.02
N CYS A 330 12.18 -7.45 -6.40
CA CYS A 330 11.28 -8.45 -6.94
C CYS A 330 10.36 -9.01 -5.85
N SER A 331 9.05 -8.93 -6.09
CA SER A 331 8.03 -9.51 -5.23
C SER A 331 7.23 -10.58 -6.00
N LEU A 332 7.04 -11.74 -5.38
CA LEU A 332 6.18 -12.80 -5.90
C LEU A 332 5.23 -13.27 -4.80
N ASP A 333 3.94 -13.08 -5.00
CA ASP A 333 2.89 -13.66 -4.15
C ASP A 333 2.29 -14.88 -4.87
N ALA A 334 2.22 -16.01 -4.17
CA ALA A 334 1.63 -17.24 -4.65
C ALA A 334 0.85 -17.91 -3.53
N ASP A 335 -0.47 -17.77 -3.57
CA ASP A 335 -1.43 -18.24 -2.58
C ASP A 335 -2.55 -19.09 -3.22
N TYR A 336 -2.22 -19.93 -4.20
CA TYR A 336 -3.17 -20.92 -4.71
C TYR A 336 -2.51 -21.95 -5.63
N GLY A 337 -2.83 -23.24 -5.43
CA GLY A 337 -2.81 -24.25 -6.48
C GLY A 337 -1.72 -25.32 -6.40
N ASP A 338 -1.95 -26.42 -7.13
CA ASP A 338 -1.03 -27.57 -7.25
C ASP A 338 0.26 -27.26 -8.05
N GLY A 339 0.48 -25.99 -8.39
CA GLY A 339 1.57 -25.51 -9.21
C GLY A 339 2.90 -25.37 -8.48
N PRO A 340 4.05 -25.62 -9.14
CA PRO A 340 5.35 -25.30 -8.57
C PRO A 340 5.67 -23.80 -8.74
N VAL A 341 6.18 -23.17 -7.67
CA VAL A 341 6.81 -21.84 -7.71
C VAL A 341 8.32 -22.01 -7.82
N ASN A 342 8.94 -21.35 -8.81
CA ASN A 342 10.39 -21.30 -8.94
C ASN A 342 10.85 -19.85 -9.12
N ALA A 343 11.76 -19.39 -8.27
CA ALA A 343 12.39 -18.08 -8.41
C ALA A 343 13.91 -18.15 -8.44
N SER A 344 14.53 -17.25 -9.22
CA SER A 344 15.97 -17.02 -9.23
C SER A 344 16.27 -15.54 -9.02
N PHE A 345 17.23 -15.26 -8.15
CA PHE A 345 17.71 -13.93 -7.79
C PHE A 345 19.21 -13.86 -8.00
N SER A 346 19.65 -12.89 -8.79
CA SER A 346 21.07 -12.66 -9.05
C SER A 346 21.43 -11.19 -9.14
N ASP A 347 22.73 -10.91 -9.23
CA ASP A 347 23.29 -9.61 -9.62
C ASP A 347 22.80 -8.43 -8.77
N GLY A 348 22.70 -8.63 -7.45
CA GLY A 348 22.30 -7.60 -6.49
C GLY A 348 20.78 -7.45 -6.32
N ALA A 349 20.01 -8.46 -6.75
CA ALA A 349 18.57 -8.47 -6.57
C ALA A 349 18.15 -8.53 -5.10
N VAL A 350 17.06 -7.84 -4.76
CA VAL A 350 16.40 -7.95 -3.45
C VAL A 350 15.00 -8.53 -3.67
N GLY A 351 14.81 -9.76 -3.22
CA GLY A 351 13.64 -10.58 -3.48
C GLY A 351 12.84 -10.95 -2.24
N GLU A 352 11.52 -10.88 -2.33
CA GLU A 352 10.59 -11.47 -1.37
C GLU A 352 9.62 -12.39 -2.13
N LEU A 353 9.52 -13.64 -1.66
CA LEU A 353 8.54 -14.61 -2.15
C LEU A 353 7.62 -15.01 -1.01
N THR A 354 6.32 -14.95 -1.28
CA THR A 354 5.29 -15.52 -0.42
C THR A 354 4.73 -16.76 -1.10
N CYS A 355 4.79 -17.89 -0.40
CA CYS A 355 4.39 -19.19 -0.93
C CYS A 355 3.43 -19.88 0.03
N ARG A 356 2.14 -19.57 -0.10
CA ARG A 356 1.04 -20.19 0.67
C ARG A 356 0.28 -21.20 -0.19
N ASN A 357 -0.13 -22.31 0.40
CA ASN A 357 -0.97 -23.31 -0.29
C ASN A 357 -0.43 -23.87 -1.63
N THR A 358 0.89 -23.85 -1.84
CA THR A 358 1.53 -24.32 -3.08
C THR A 358 2.07 -25.76 -2.97
N ALA A 359 2.10 -26.48 -4.10
CA ALA A 359 2.64 -27.86 -4.14
C ALA A 359 4.15 -27.94 -3.87
N SER A 360 4.90 -26.95 -4.38
CA SER A 360 6.31 -26.74 -4.06
C SER A 360 6.74 -25.32 -4.36
N CYS A 361 7.62 -24.75 -3.53
CA CYS A 361 8.17 -23.43 -3.75
C CYS A 361 9.69 -23.44 -3.59
N ARG A 362 10.39 -22.98 -4.63
CA ARG A 362 11.85 -23.06 -4.73
C ARG A 362 12.44 -21.71 -5.08
N ALA A 363 13.51 -21.35 -4.39
CA ALA A 363 14.30 -20.17 -4.73
C ALA A 363 15.79 -20.51 -4.91
N THR A 364 16.48 -19.74 -5.74
CA THR A 364 17.93 -19.74 -5.92
C THR A 364 18.44 -18.31 -5.80
N CYS A 365 19.49 -18.11 -5.01
CA CYS A 365 20.06 -16.81 -4.70
C CYS A 365 21.57 -16.85 -4.90
N THR A 366 22.07 -16.00 -5.80
CA THR A 366 23.46 -16.04 -6.27
C THR A 366 24.01 -14.63 -6.43
N GLY A 367 25.16 -14.34 -5.83
CA GLY A 367 25.92 -13.12 -6.08
C GLY A 367 25.96 -12.15 -4.91
N GLU A 368 26.97 -11.29 -4.91
CA GLU A 368 27.14 -10.25 -3.89
C GLU A 368 25.96 -9.28 -3.92
N ASP A 369 25.63 -8.71 -2.76
CA ASP A 369 24.51 -7.79 -2.54
C ASP A 369 23.11 -8.35 -2.89
N THR A 370 23.00 -9.65 -3.17
CA THR A 370 21.72 -10.31 -3.45
C THR A 370 21.07 -10.76 -2.16
N SER A 371 19.80 -10.43 -1.94
CA SER A 371 19.03 -10.80 -0.75
C SER A 371 17.74 -11.48 -1.15
N CYS A 372 17.43 -12.62 -0.53
CA CYS A 372 16.18 -13.34 -0.74
C CYS A 372 15.48 -13.66 0.58
N ALA A 373 14.21 -13.33 0.68
CA ALA A 373 13.32 -13.80 1.73
C ALA A 373 12.25 -14.72 1.12
N LEU A 374 12.05 -15.87 1.74
CA LEU A 374 11.07 -16.86 1.33
C LEU A 374 10.13 -17.14 2.51
N ASP A 375 8.89 -16.65 2.43
CA ASP A 375 7.83 -16.94 3.39
C ASP A 375 7.08 -18.21 2.97
N CYS A 376 7.11 -19.20 3.85
CA CYS A 376 6.52 -20.51 3.64
C CYS A 376 5.54 -20.91 4.75
N THR A 377 5.01 -19.91 5.45
CA THR A 377 3.89 -20.10 6.36
C THR A 377 2.78 -20.86 5.62
N GLN A 378 2.36 -22.00 6.18
CA GLN A 378 1.33 -22.88 5.59
C GLN A 378 1.70 -23.57 4.25
N GLY A 379 2.94 -23.49 3.78
CA GLY A 379 3.42 -24.13 2.54
C GLY A 379 3.86 -25.59 2.71
N GLY A 380 3.53 -26.45 1.73
CA GLY A 380 3.81 -27.89 1.80
C GLY A 380 5.26 -28.29 1.48
N ASN A 381 5.92 -27.68 0.48
CA ASN A 381 7.30 -28.01 0.10
C ASN A 381 8.12 -26.78 -0.31
N CYS A 382 8.55 -26.00 0.67
CA CYS A 382 9.43 -24.86 0.43
C CYS A 382 10.92 -25.18 0.54
N ARG A 383 11.76 -24.54 -0.28
CA ARG A 383 13.22 -24.73 -0.22
C ARG A 383 13.98 -23.61 -0.92
N ILE A 384 14.95 -23.01 -0.23
CA ILE A 384 16.03 -22.28 -0.91
C ILE A 384 17.06 -23.32 -1.37
N THR A 385 17.18 -23.52 -2.68
CA THR A 385 18.01 -24.57 -3.26
C THR A 385 19.50 -24.22 -3.25
N GLN A 386 19.83 -22.94 -3.45
CA GLN A 386 21.18 -22.42 -3.41
C GLN A 386 21.17 -21.00 -2.83
N CYS A 387 22.09 -20.74 -1.92
CA CYS A 387 22.45 -19.43 -1.41
C CYS A 387 23.97 -19.33 -1.48
N VAL A 388 24.49 -18.73 -2.55
CA VAL A 388 25.91 -18.81 -2.94
C VAL A 388 26.45 -17.47 -3.42
N ASP A 389 27.78 -17.41 -3.62
CA ASP A 389 28.47 -16.23 -4.16
C ASP A 389 28.24 -14.94 -3.35
N GLY A 390 28.05 -15.06 -2.03
CA GLY A 390 27.86 -13.91 -1.13
C GLY A 390 26.42 -13.45 -0.93
N ALA A 391 25.42 -14.18 -1.43
CA ALA A 391 24.01 -13.86 -1.22
C ALA A 391 23.55 -14.05 0.24
N ASP A 392 22.60 -13.21 0.67
CA ASP A 392 21.89 -13.28 1.95
C ASP A 392 20.53 -13.95 1.78
N CYS A 393 20.25 -15.01 2.56
CA CYS A 393 19.00 -15.76 2.40
C CYS A 393 18.29 -15.98 3.73
N LEU A 394 16.97 -15.81 3.73
CA LEU A 394 16.06 -16.22 4.79
C LEU A 394 14.94 -17.07 4.23
N ILE A 395 14.60 -18.13 4.95
CA ILE A 395 13.37 -18.86 4.77
C ILE A 395 12.63 -18.90 6.11
N ASP A 396 11.37 -18.49 6.09
CA ASP A 396 10.45 -18.57 7.22
C ASP A 396 9.63 -19.86 7.09
N CYS A 397 9.74 -20.72 8.10
CA CYS A 397 9.05 -22.00 8.16
C CYS A 397 8.07 -22.07 9.33
N THR A 398 7.67 -20.92 9.89
CA THR A 398 6.70 -20.85 10.99
C THR A 398 5.42 -21.59 10.57
N ASP A 399 4.98 -22.53 11.42
CA ASP A 399 3.84 -23.42 11.17
C ASP A 399 3.91 -24.33 9.92
N ALA A 400 5.04 -24.38 9.22
CA ALA A 400 5.25 -25.34 8.13
C ALA A 400 5.44 -26.74 8.71
N SER A 401 4.43 -27.61 8.53
CA SER A 401 4.44 -28.99 9.04
C SER A 401 5.44 -29.94 8.33
N HIS A 402 6.39 -29.42 7.54
CA HIS A 402 7.12 -30.23 6.55
C HIS A 402 8.66 -30.19 6.69
N PRO A 403 9.35 -31.36 6.69
CA PRO A 403 10.81 -31.46 6.85
C PRO A 403 11.62 -30.88 5.68
N SER A 404 10.97 -30.43 4.61
CA SER A 404 11.61 -29.85 3.43
C SER A 404 11.92 -28.37 3.56
N CYS A 405 11.26 -27.65 4.47
CA CYS A 405 11.44 -26.20 4.66
C CYS A 405 12.84 -25.90 5.20
N ASN A 406 13.77 -25.59 4.30
CA ASN A 406 15.18 -25.42 4.60
C ASN A 406 15.95 -24.69 3.48
N ILE A 407 17.11 -24.14 3.85
CA ILE A 407 18.18 -23.74 2.92
C ILE A 407 19.06 -24.97 2.62
N ALA A 408 18.95 -25.50 1.42
CA ALA A 408 19.61 -26.72 0.98
C ALA A 408 21.13 -26.61 0.94
N HIS A 409 21.62 -25.53 0.35
CA HIS A 409 23.02 -25.22 0.19
C HIS A 409 23.22 -23.75 0.54
N CYS A 410 24.10 -23.52 1.51
CA CYS A 410 24.49 -22.19 1.98
C CYS A 410 26.01 -22.14 1.91
N GLU A 411 26.54 -21.28 1.05
CA GLU A 411 27.96 -20.95 0.99
C GLU A 411 28.24 -19.85 2.01
N GLY A 412 28.58 -20.28 3.24
CA GLY A 412 28.89 -19.39 4.35
C GLY A 412 28.22 -19.82 5.64
N GLN A 413 27.66 -18.87 6.40
CA GLN A 413 27.14 -19.14 7.73
C GLN A 413 25.63 -19.40 7.71
N LYS A 414 25.24 -20.66 7.83
CA LYS A 414 23.86 -21.08 8.04
C LYS A 414 23.49 -21.08 9.53
N GLN A 415 22.36 -20.49 9.89
CA GLN A 415 21.86 -20.45 11.27
C GLN A 415 20.37 -20.81 11.32
N TYR A 416 19.96 -21.42 12.42
CA TYR A 416 18.55 -21.69 12.73
C TYR A 416 18.13 -20.72 13.84
N CYS A 417 17.10 -19.94 13.58
CA CYS A 417 16.60 -18.88 14.45
C CYS A 417 15.39 -19.40 15.26
N ALA A 418 14.75 -18.50 16.03
CA ALA A 418 13.49 -18.82 16.68
C ALA A 418 12.37 -19.11 15.65
N ASP A 419 11.32 -19.79 16.11
CA ASP A 419 10.05 -19.98 15.40
C ASP A 419 10.14 -20.66 14.01
N GLY A 420 11.25 -21.34 13.72
CA GLY A 420 11.42 -22.09 12.48
C GLY A 420 12.09 -21.30 11.34
N VAL A 421 12.51 -20.07 11.60
CA VAL A 421 13.26 -19.27 10.62
C VAL A 421 14.67 -19.83 10.43
N VAL A 422 15.13 -19.92 9.17
CA VAL A 422 16.48 -20.36 8.80
C VAL A 422 17.14 -19.30 7.94
N VAL A 423 18.39 -18.96 8.27
CA VAL A 423 19.14 -17.93 7.56
C VAL A 423 20.48 -18.44 7.03
N CYS A 424 20.98 -17.81 5.98
CA CYS A 424 22.32 -17.96 5.41
C CYS A 424 22.93 -16.58 5.17
N ASN A 425 24.18 -16.38 5.63
CA ASN A 425 24.96 -15.14 5.49
C ASN A 425 24.38 -13.86 6.13
N ARG A 426 23.17 -13.93 6.67
CA ARG A 426 22.51 -12.87 7.44
C ARG A 426 22.30 -13.20 8.91
N ALA A 427 22.01 -12.18 9.71
CA ALA A 427 21.57 -12.33 11.09
C ALA A 427 20.14 -12.88 11.18
N CYS A 428 19.83 -13.54 12.30
CA CYS A 428 18.45 -13.85 12.66
C CYS A 428 17.65 -12.55 12.84
N PRO A 429 16.41 -12.49 12.34
CA PRO A 429 15.52 -11.37 12.57
C PRO A 429 15.18 -11.18 14.06
#